data_AF-A0A453J116-F1
#
_entry.id   AF-A0A453J116-F1
#
_cell.length_a   1.000
_cell.length_b   1.000
_cell.length_c   1.000
_cell.angle_alpha   90.00
_cell.angle_beta   90.00
_cell.angle_gamma   90.00
#
_symmetry.space_group_name_H-M   'P 1'
#
loop_
_entity.id
_entity.type
_entity.pdbx_description
1 polymer ?
#
loop_
_entity_poly.entity_id
_entity_poly.type
_entity_poly.pdbx_seq_one_letter_code
_entity_poly.pdbx_strand_id
1 'polypeptide(L)'
;MQNVFVCRLLVLSIFITVAYMMTWSFIPRFLKLMIQLSSQTNELYQLAAVAFCLLLAWCSDYLGLSLELGSFLAGVMISTTDFAHHTLEQVEAIRNLFAALFLASIGMLIHFKFLWNHVDILLAAVILVIIVKSIVITAVIKSFGYSIRTAFIVGLSLAQIGEFAFVLLSRASHHHLIGGKMYLLLLGTTALSLVTTPLIFKLIPVVTQLGILMRWFPSESGVQNELPLQEKATMLDVYNRTL
;
A
#
# COMPACT_ATOMS: atom_id res chain seq x y z
N MET A 1 8.02 -3.44 -33.76
CA MET A 1 7.76 -3.44 -32.30
C MET A 1 8.49 -2.30 -31.58
N GLN A 2 9.75 -2.00 -31.90
CA GLN A 2 10.54 -0.96 -31.22
C GLN A 2 9.93 0.46 -31.27
N ASN A 3 9.41 0.89 -32.43
CA ASN A 3 8.76 2.21 -32.57
C ASN A 3 7.48 2.36 -31.72
N VAL A 4 6.72 1.27 -31.53
CA VAL A 4 5.50 1.28 -30.71
C VAL A 4 5.85 1.39 -29.23
N PHE A 5 6.91 0.72 -28.79
CA PHE A 5 7.39 0.80 -27.42
C PHE A 5 7.93 2.21 -27.09
N VAL A 6 8.74 2.78 -27.98
CA VAL A 6 9.25 4.15 -27.84
C VAL A 6 8.10 5.16 -27.83
N CYS A 7 7.10 5.00 -28.70
CA CYS A 7 5.93 5.88 -28.72
C CYS A 7 5.14 5.84 -27.39
N ARG A 8 4.92 4.64 -26.83
CA ARG A 8 4.25 4.50 -25.52
C ARG A 8 5.06 5.09 -24.36
N LEU A 9 6.38 4.94 -24.37
CA LEU A 9 7.25 5.58 -23.39
C LEU A 9 7.20 7.11 -23.48
N LEU A 10 7.16 7.66 -24.70
CA LEU A 10 7.06 9.09 -24.94
C LEU A 10 5.72 9.63 -24.43
N VAL A 11 4.61 8.95 -24.75
CA VAL A 11 3.27 9.28 -24.23
C VAL A 11 3.23 9.22 -22.71
N LEU A 12 3.83 8.19 -22.09
CA LEU A 12 3.92 8.07 -20.64
C LEU A 12 4.72 9.24 -20.03
N SER A 13 5.87 9.59 -20.61
CA SER A 13 6.68 10.72 -20.15
C SER A 13 5.93 12.04 -20.25
N ILE A 14 5.22 12.29 -21.36
CA ILE A 14 4.39 13.48 -21.54
C ILE A 14 3.26 13.49 -20.50
N PHE A 15 2.57 12.37 -20.32
CA PHE A 15 1.47 12.26 -19.36
C PHE A 15 1.93 12.58 -17.94
N ILE A 16 3.05 12.01 -17.49
CA ILE A 16 3.62 12.27 -16.16
C ILE A 16 4.03 13.74 -16.02
N THR A 17 4.64 14.32 -17.05
CA THR A 17 5.08 15.72 -17.04
C THR A 17 3.90 16.68 -16.97
N VAL A 18 2.88 16.46 -17.81
CA VAL A 18 1.64 17.25 -17.81
C VAL A 18 0.91 17.12 -16.48
N ALA A 19 0.80 15.90 -15.95
CA ALA A 19 0.22 15.68 -14.64
C ALA A 19 1.01 16.45 -13.56
N TYR A 20 2.33 16.35 -13.53
CA TYR A 20 3.16 17.10 -12.59
C TYR A 20 2.92 18.62 -12.68
N MET A 21 2.85 19.19 -13.89
CA MET A 21 2.51 20.60 -14.07
C MET A 21 1.09 20.94 -13.59
N MET A 22 0.13 20.04 -13.84
CA MET A 22 -1.27 20.19 -13.43
C MET A 22 -1.42 20.11 -11.90
N THR A 23 -0.60 19.31 -11.22
CA THR A 23 -0.51 19.26 -9.75
C THR A 23 -0.20 20.63 -9.18
N TRP A 24 0.81 21.31 -9.74
CA TRP A 24 1.26 22.60 -9.22
C TRP A 24 0.27 23.73 -9.49
N SER A 25 -0.42 23.72 -10.63
CA SER A 25 -1.28 24.84 -11.04
C SER A 25 -2.78 24.63 -10.85
N PHE A 26 -3.30 23.44 -11.11
CA PHE A 26 -4.75 23.20 -11.25
C PHE A 26 -5.37 22.64 -9.97
N ILE A 27 -4.70 21.67 -9.34
CA ILE A 27 -5.24 20.95 -8.17
C ILE A 27 -5.48 21.85 -6.97
N PRO A 28 -4.52 22.68 -6.50
CA PRO A 28 -4.77 23.55 -5.35
C PRO A 28 -5.88 24.57 -5.64
N ARG A 29 -6.02 25.02 -6.89
CA ARG A 29 -7.11 25.90 -7.32
C ARG A 29 -8.46 25.19 -7.33
N PHE A 30 -8.52 23.98 -7.89
CA PHE A 30 -9.74 23.17 -7.96
C PHE A 30 -10.23 22.76 -6.57
N LEU A 31 -9.33 22.26 -5.72
CA LEU A 31 -9.65 21.90 -4.33
C LEU A 31 -10.07 23.12 -3.50
N LYS A 32 -9.37 24.26 -3.62
CA LYS A 32 -9.76 25.49 -2.92
C LYS A 32 -11.11 26.01 -3.37
N LEU A 33 -11.39 25.99 -4.68
CA LEU A 33 -12.66 26.42 -5.24
C LEU A 33 -13.80 25.50 -4.79
N MET A 34 -13.55 24.20 -4.69
CA MET A 34 -14.53 23.27 -4.14
C MET A 34 -14.75 23.42 -2.66
N ILE A 35 -13.71 23.61 -1.85
CA ILE A 35 -13.88 23.89 -0.42
C ILE A 35 -14.67 25.19 -0.22
N GLN A 36 -14.43 26.22 -1.04
CA GLN A 36 -15.18 27.48 -1.00
C GLN A 36 -16.67 27.29 -1.40
N LEU A 37 -16.95 26.47 -2.40
CA LEU A 37 -18.32 26.14 -2.81
C LEU A 37 -19.01 25.17 -1.84
N SER A 38 -18.23 24.36 -1.14
CA SER A 38 -18.65 23.26 -0.26
C SER A 38 -18.79 23.69 1.20
N SER A 39 -18.79 24.99 1.50
CA SER A 39 -18.97 25.51 2.87
C SER A 39 -20.31 25.11 3.53
N GLN A 40 -21.19 24.37 2.84
CA GLN A 40 -22.42 23.81 3.40
C GLN A 40 -22.53 22.27 3.41
N THR A 41 -21.85 21.49 2.55
CA THR A 41 -22.03 20.02 2.50
C THR A 41 -20.76 19.24 2.12
N ASN A 42 -20.29 18.36 3.00
CA ASN A 42 -19.12 17.48 2.80
C ASN A 42 -19.25 16.53 1.58
N GLU A 43 -20.49 16.20 1.19
CA GLU A 43 -20.81 15.25 0.12
C GLU A 43 -20.36 15.74 -1.27
N LEU A 44 -20.46 17.04 -1.54
CA LEU A 44 -20.09 17.60 -2.85
C LEU A 44 -18.57 17.51 -3.09
N TYR A 45 -17.79 17.79 -2.04
CA TYR A 45 -16.34 17.66 -2.08
C TYR A 45 -15.90 16.20 -2.27
N GLN A 46 -16.55 15.27 -1.58
CA GLN A 46 -16.29 13.83 -1.72
C GLN A 46 -16.58 13.34 -3.14
N LEU A 47 -17.74 13.69 -3.71
CA LEU A 47 -18.12 13.32 -5.07
C LEU A 47 -17.09 13.85 -6.08
N ALA A 48 -16.61 15.06 -5.86
CA ALA A 48 -15.66 15.67 -6.75
C ALA A 48 -14.25 15.09 -6.69
N ALA A 49 -13.77 14.71 -5.51
CA ALA A 49 -12.50 14.01 -5.37
C ALA A 49 -12.53 12.68 -6.14
N VAL A 50 -13.65 11.97 -6.05
CA VAL A 50 -13.88 10.73 -6.82
C VAL A 50 -13.99 11.02 -8.31
N ALA A 51 -14.76 12.04 -8.71
CA ALA A 51 -14.88 12.44 -10.11
C ALA A 51 -13.53 12.81 -10.71
N PHE A 52 -12.69 13.56 -9.99
CA PHE A 52 -11.33 13.90 -10.40
C PHE A 52 -10.46 12.64 -10.60
N CYS A 53 -10.53 11.69 -9.67
CA CYS A 53 -9.83 10.41 -9.79
C CYS A 53 -10.29 9.63 -11.04
N LEU A 54 -11.60 9.55 -11.29
CA LEU A 54 -12.15 8.89 -12.47
C LEU A 54 -11.78 9.60 -13.77
N LEU A 55 -11.75 10.93 -13.77
CA LEU A 55 -11.39 11.74 -14.94
C LEU A 55 -9.92 11.52 -15.33
N LEU A 56 -9.02 11.46 -14.34
CA LEU A 56 -7.61 11.12 -14.57
C LEU A 56 -7.41 9.66 -15.00
N ALA A 57 -8.14 8.72 -14.40
CA ALA A 57 -8.13 7.33 -14.84
C ALA A 57 -8.58 7.21 -16.30
N TRP A 58 -9.67 7.86 -16.68
CA TRP A 58 -10.15 7.89 -18.07
C TRP A 58 -9.13 8.57 -19.00
N CYS A 59 -8.58 9.72 -18.63
CA CYS A 59 -7.54 10.37 -19.44
C CYS A 59 -6.34 9.45 -19.70
N SER A 60 -5.89 8.71 -18.67
CA SER A 60 -4.83 7.71 -18.79
C SER A 60 -5.19 6.60 -19.79
N ASP A 61 -6.40 6.03 -19.69
CA ASP A 61 -6.88 4.98 -20.59
C ASP A 61 -7.06 5.47 -22.04
N TYR A 62 -7.54 6.71 -22.22
CA TYR A 62 -7.67 7.35 -23.54
C TYR A 62 -6.32 7.53 -24.24
N LEU A 63 -5.25 7.79 -23.47
CA LEU A 63 -3.88 7.86 -23.97
C LEU A 63 -3.25 6.46 -24.20
N GLY A 64 -4.00 5.39 -23.97
CA GLY A 64 -3.55 4.01 -24.12
C GLY A 64 -2.64 3.52 -22.99
N LEU A 65 -2.69 4.19 -21.83
CA LEU A 65 -2.04 3.78 -20.58
C LEU A 65 -3.00 2.97 -19.71
N SER A 66 -2.55 2.50 -18.55
CA SER A 66 -3.38 1.74 -17.61
C SER A 66 -4.31 2.65 -16.80
N LEU A 67 -5.56 2.25 -16.57
CA LEU A 67 -6.50 2.96 -15.66
C LEU A 67 -5.89 3.13 -14.25
N GLU A 68 -5.17 2.09 -13.81
CA GLU A 68 -4.48 1.99 -12.52
C GLU A 68 -3.42 3.07 -12.35
N LEU A 69 -2.71 3.41 -13.44
CA LEU A 69 -1.68 4.44 -13.42
C LEU A 69 -2.33 5.83 -13.28
N GLY A 70 -3.45 6.06 -13.96
CA GLY A 70 -4.19 7.32 -13.86
C GLY A 70 -4.82 7.54 -12.49
N SER A 71 -5.44 6.51 -11.91
CA SER A 71 -6.02 6.60 -10.56
C SER A 71 -4.95 6.73 -9.47
N PHE A 72 -3.82 6.03 -9.60
CA PHE A 72 -2.68 6.21 -8.70
C PHE A 72 -2.11 7.63 -8.76
N LEU A 73 -1.94 8.15 -9.97
CA LEU A 73 -1.45 9.51 -10.18
C LEU A 73 -2.39 10.56 -9.60
N ALA A 74 -3.70 10.38 -9.72
CA ALA A 74 -4.71 11.22 -9.08
C ALA A 74 -4.57 11.27 -7.56
N GLY A 75 -4.30 10.13 -6.93
CA GLY A 75 -4.04 10.04 -5.49
C GLY A 75 -2.76 10.77 -5.09
N VAL A 76 -1.65 10.55 -5.82
CA VAL A 76 -0.37 11.24 -5.58
C VAL A 76 -0.55 12.75 -5.72
N MET A 77 -1.22 13.19 -6.76
CA MET A 77 -1.62 14.55 -7.03
C MET A 77 -2.31 15.23 -5.84
N ILE A 78 -3.37 14.61 -5.31
CA ILE A 78 -4.09 15.12 -4.14
C ILE A 78 -3.18 15.13 -2.90
N SER A 79 -2.36 14.08 -2.71
CA SER A 79 -1.48 13.93 -1.55
C SER A 79 -0.41 15.01 -1.42
N THR A 80 -0.05 15.68 -2.51
CA THR A 80 0.93 16.77 -2.52
C THR A 80 0.36 18.14 -2.15
N THR A 81 -0.97 18.24 -1.96
CA THR A 81 -1.64 19.49 -1.59
C THR A 81 -1.86 19.59 -0.08
N ASP A 82 -1.97 20.82 0.44
CA ASP A 82 -2.24 21.08 1.87
C ASP A 82 -3.58 20.48 2.36
N PHE A 83 -4.48 20.12 1.44
CA PHE A 83 -5.79 19.55 1.75
C PHE A 83 -5.81 18.02 1.79
N ALA A 84 -4.67 17.35 1.58
CA ALA A 84 -4.59 15.90 1.46
C ALA A 84 -5.26 15.14 2.61
N HIS A 85 -5.02 15.56 3.86
CA HIS A 85 -5.63 14.93 5.04
C HIS A 85 -7.15 15.05 5.03
N HIS A 86 -7.68 16.23 4.73
CA HIS A 86 -9.12 16.43 4.64
C HIS A 86 -9.74 15.63 3.48
N THR A 87 -9.07 15.55 2.33
CA THR A 87 -9.54 14.70 1.22
C THR A 87 -9.56 13.22 1.60
N LEU A 88 -8.53 12.74 2.31
CA LEU A 88 -8.47 11.35 2.74
C LEU A 88 -9.59 10.97 3.69
N GLU A 89 -9.89 11.82 4.68
CA GLU A 89 -11.00 11.61 5.62
C GLU A 89 -12.35 11.54 4.90
N GLN A 90 -12.57 12.43 3.93
CA GLN A 90 -13.82 12.47 3.17
C GLN A 90 -13.96 11.27 2.23
N VAL A 91 -12.88 10.84 1.57
CA VAL A 91 -12.90 9.73 0.61
C VAL A 91 -12.85 8.36 1.31
N GLU A 92 -12.50 8.30 2.59
CA GLU A 92 -12.37 7.06 3.36
C GLU A 92 -13.62 6.17 3.29
N ALA A 93 -14.81 6.74 3.47
CA ALA A 93 -16.06 5.97 3.41
C ALA A 93 -16.28 5.32 2.03
N ILE A 94 -16.04 6.06 0.95
CA ILE A 94 -16.16 5.55 -0.42
C ILE A 94 -15.08 4.51 -0.72
N ARG A 95 -13.83 4.76 -0.29
CA ARG A 95 -12.73 3.80 -0.43
C ARG A 95 -13.09 2.47 0.23
N ASN A 96 -13.60 2.52 1.46
CA ASN A 96 -13.96 1.32 2.21
C ASN A 96 -15.12 0.56 1.52
N LEU A 97 -16.11 1.27 0.97
CA LEU A 97 -17.18 0.67 0.18
C LEU A 97 -16.66 -0.03 -1.08
N PHE A 98 -15.84 0.65 -1.89
CA PHE A 98 -15.27 0.06 -3.11
C PHE A 98 -14.31 -1.09 -2.80
N ALA A 99 -13.53 -0.99 -1.73
CA ALA A 99 -12.66 -2.07 -1.27
C ALA A 99 -13.49 -3.31 -0.87
N ALA A 100 -14.60 -3.13 -0.17
CA ALA A 100 -15.50 -4.22 0.18
C ALA A 100 -16.14 -4.87 -1.06
N LEU A 101 -16.62 -4.07 -2.02
CA LEU A 101 -17.16 -4.56 -3.29
C LEU A 101 -16.12 -5.29 -4.14
N PHE A 102 -14.89 -4.78 -4.17
CA PHE A 102 -13.75 -5.39 -4.86
C PHE A 102 -13.40 -6.74 -4.24
N LEU A 103 -13.23 -6.82 -2.92
CA LEU A 103 -12.97 -8.09 -2.23
C LEU A 103 -14.12 -9.08 -2.41
N ALA A 104 -15.38 -8.64 -2.34
CA ALA A 104 -16.54 -9.50 -2.55
C ALA A 104 -16.55 -10.08 -3.97
N SER A 105 -16.23 -9.26 -4.97
CA SER A 105 -16.13 -9.68 -6.37
C SER A 105 -15.01 -10.70 -6.57
N ILE A 106 -13.82 -10.45 -6.02
CA ILE A 106 -12.72 -11.43 -6.03
C ILE A 106 -13.13 -12.74 -5.37
N GLY A 107 -13.83 -12.67 -4.23
CA GLY A 107 -14.35 -13.84 -3.52
C GLY A 107 -15.27 -14.69 -4.39
N MET A 108 -16.13 -14.07 -5.20
CA MET A 108 -16.99 -14.78 -6.15
C MET A 108 -16.23 -15.39 -7.33
N LEU A 109 -15.10 -14.81 -7.74
CA LEU A 109 -14.24 -15.36 -8.78
C LEU A 109 -13.44 -16.59 -8.31
N ILE A 110 -13.28 -16.80 -7.00
CA ILE A 110 -12.53 -17.93 -6.45
C ILE A 110 -13.34 -19.22 -6.56
N HIS A 111 -12.82 -20.18 -7.32
CA HIS A 111 -13.41 -21.51 -7.42
C HIS A 111 -12.86 -22.44 -6.33
N PHE A 112 -13.55 -22.53 -5.19
CA PHE A 112 -13.13 -23.32 -4.02
C PHE A 112 -12.76 -24.77 -4.34
N LYS A 113 -13.54 -25.46 -5.19
CA LYS A 113 -13.26 -26.85 -5.58
C LYS A 113 -11.95 -27.00 -6.35
N PHE A 114 -11.55 -25.99 -7.12
CA PHE A 114 -10.29 -26.01 -7.85
C PHE A 114 -9.11 -25.77 -6.92
N LEU A 115 -9.23 -24.81 -6.00
CA LEU A 115 -8.21 -24.56 -4.96
C LEU A 115 -8.01 -25.79 -4.07
N TRP A 116 -9.09 -26.48 -3.70
CA TRP A 116 -9.00 -27.67 -2.86
C TRP A 116 -8.24 -28.81 -3.55
N ASN A 117 -8.50 -29.02 -4.84
CA ASN A 117 -7.78 -30.04 -5.63
C ASN A 117 -6.29 -29.71 -5.83
N HIS A 118 -5.91 -28.44 -5.70
CA HIS A 118 -4.54 -27.97 -5.88
C HIS A 118 -3.99 -27.29 -4.61
N VAL A 119 -4.45 -27.75 -3.44
CA VAL A 119 -4.08 -27.13 -2.16
C VAL A 119 -2.57 -27.19 -1.92
N ASP A 120 -1.91 -28.26 -2.36
CA ASP A 120 -0.46 -28.43 -2.20
C ASP A 120 0.31 -27.31 -2.89
N ILE A 121 -0.06 -27.00 -4.14
CA ILE A 121 0.57 -25.95 -4.94
C ILE A 121 0.24 -24.57 -4.37
N LEU A 122 -1.01 -24.37 -3.96
CA LEU A 122 -1.47 -23.12 -3.35
C LEU A 122 -0.68 -22.80 -2.06
N LEU A 123 -0.55 -23.77 -1.17
CA LEU A 123 0.09 -23.61 0.13
C LEU A 123 1.61 -23.42 -0.05
N ALA A 124 2.22 -24.18 -0.97
CA ALA A 124 3.61 -23.98 -1.36
C ALA A 124 3.85 -22.58 -1.93
N ALA A 125 2.96 -22.06 -2.79
CA ALA A 125 3.08 -20.73 -3.36
C ALA A 125 2.95 -19.62 -2.30
N VAL A 126 2.00 -19.73 -1.36
CA VAL A 126 1.86 -18.77 -0.26
C VAL A 126 3.10 -18.74 0.62
N ILE A 127 3.60 -19.91 1.04
CA ILE A 127 4.81 -20.02 1.85
C ILE A 127 6.01 -19.44 1.11
N LEU A 128 6.18 -19.79 -0.17
CA LEU A 128 7.26 -19.29 -1.00
C LEU A 128 7.25 -17.76 -1.06
N VAL A 129 6.10 -17.15 -1.33
CA VAL A 129 6.00 -15.69 -1.42
C VAL A 129 6.32 -15.03 -0.10
N ILE A 130 5.80 -15.55 1.02
CA ILE A 130 6.07 -14.99 2.36
C ILE A 130 7.57 -15.08 2.68
N ILE A 131 8.19 -16.24 2.48
CA ILE A 131 9.61 -16.46 2.79
C ILE A 131 10.50 -15.58 1.90
N VAL A 132 10.31 -15.63 0.59
CA VAL A 132 11.14 -14.87 -0.36
C VAL A 132 11.02 -13.38 -0.09
N LYS A 133 9.80 -12.87 0.08
CA LYS A 133 9.58 -11.44 0.31
C LYS A 133 10.14 -10.99 1.66
N SER A 134 9.97 -11.80 2.71
CA SER A 134 10.55 -11.53 4.02
C SER A 134 12.08 -11.47 3.97
N ILE A 135 12.73 -12.46 3.35
CA ILE A 135 14.20 -12.50 3.20
C ILE A 135 14.72 -11.28 2.43
N VAL A 136 14.10 -10.96 1.29
CA VAL A 136 14.51 -9.81 0.47
C VAL A 136 14.40 -8.51 1.26
N ILE A 137 13.27 -8.29 1.95
CA ILE A 137 13.05 -7.06 2.70
C ILE A 137 13.99 -6.97 3.91
N THR A 138 14.18 -8.06 4.66
CA THR A 138 15.12 -8.11 5.77
C THR A 138 16.56 -7.85 5.29
N ALA A 139 16.96 -8.41 4.15
CA ALA A 139 18.28 -8.16 3.57
C ALA A 139 18.47 -6.68 3.18
N VAL A 140 17.46 -6.08 2.55
CA VAL A 140 17.47 -4.66 2.19
C VAL A 140 17.61 -3.78 3.45
N ILE A 141 16.78 -4.00 4.46
CA ILE A 141 16.78 -3.18 5.68
C ILE A 141 18.09 -3.33 6.47
N LYS A 142 18.64 -4.55 6.50
CA LYS A 142 19.97 -4.78 7.07
C LYS A 142 21.06 -4.02 6.31
N SER A 143 20.97 -3.93 4.99
CA SER A 143 21.90 -3.14 4.17
C SER A 143 21.83 -1.63 4.46
N PHE A 144 20.70 -1.14 4.95
CA PHE A 144 20.54 0.25 5.42
C PHE A 144 21.10 0.49 6.84
N GLY A 145 21.65 -0.53 7.51
CA GLY A 145 22.31 -0.39 8.81
C GLY A 145 21.38 -0.54 10.02
N TYR A 146 20.14 -0.97 9.84
CA TYR A 146 19.20 -1.22 10.94
C TYR A 146 19.52 -2.54 11.69
N SER A 147 19.10 -2.62 12.95
CA SER A 147 19.27 -3.83 13.76
C SER A 147 18.57 -5.03 13.12
N ILE A 148 19.18 -6.22 13.26
CA ILE A 148 18.65 -7.46 12.65
C ILE A 148 17.22 -7.77 13.12
N ARG A 149 16.89 -7.37 14.36
CA ARG A 149 15.54 -7.48 14.94
C ARG A 149 14.54 -6.62 14.19
N THR A 150 14.89 -5.35 13.96
CA THR A 150 14.05 -4.41 13.19
C THR A 150 13.89 -4.87 11.76
N ALA A 151 14.98 -5.31 11.11
CA ALA A 151 14.95 -5.82 9.75
C ALA A 151 14.06 -7.06 9.59
N PHE A 152 14.07 -7.97 10.58
CA PHE A 152 13.22 -9.16 10.57
C PHE A 152 11.74 -8.81 10.80
N ILE A 153 11.44 -7.94 11.78
CA ILE A 153 10.06 -7.50 12.05
C ILE A 153 9.46 -6.86 10.80
N VAL A 154 10.16 -5.90 10.19
CA VAL A 154 9.65 -5.21 9.00
C VAL A 154 9.56 -6.17 7.80
N GLY A 155 10.53 -7.07 7.64
CA GLY A 155 10.48 -8.09 6.58
C GLY A 155 9.25 -8.98 6.70
N LEU A 156 8.91 -9.40 7.91
CA LEU A 156 7.72 -10.23 8.16
C LEU A 156 6.42 -9.42 8.05
N SER A 157 6.40 -8.17 8.50
CA SER A 157 5.25 -7.26 8.36
C SER A 157 4.91 -6.94 6.90
N LEU A 158 5.89 -6.89 6.00
CA LEU A 158 5.70 -6.58 4.59
C LEU A 158 5.62 -7.82 3.68
N ALA A 159 5.64 -9.04 4.24
CA ALA A 159 5.64 -10.29 3.48
C ALA A 159 4.32 -10.57 2.72
N GLN A 160 3.23 -9.88 3.08
CA GLN A 160 1.92 -9.99 2.44
C GLN A 160 1.91 -9.55 0.97
N ILE A 161 1.11 -10.21 0.15
CA ILE A 161 0.79 -9.73 -1.20
C ILE A 161 -0.27 -8.63 -1.09
N GLY A 162 0.01 -7.44 -1.63
CA GLY A 162 -0.92 -6.31 -1.57
C GLY A 162 -2.16 -6.48 -2.47
N GLU A 163 -3.23 -5.76 -2.17
CA GLU A 163 -4.50 -5.75 -2.92
C GLU A 163 -4.35 -5.36 -4.40
N PHE A 164 -3.32 -4.57 -4.71
CA PHE A 164 -2.98 -4.18 -6.08
C PHE A 164 -2.63 -5.37 -6.98
N ALA A 165 -2.16 -6.48 -6.40
CA ALA A 165 -1.84 -7.69 -7.16
C ALA A 165 -3.08 -8.28 -7.85
N PHE A 166 -4.27 -8.18 -7.25
CA PHE A 166 -5.51 -8.63 -7.89
C PHE A 166 -5.85 -7.82 -9.14
N VAL A 167 -5.62 -6.50 -9.10
CA VAL A 167 -5.86 -5.61 -10.24
C VAL A 167 -4.92 -5.96 -11.39
N LEU A 168 -3.62 -6.11 -11.10
CA LEU A 168 -2.63 -6.54 -12.08
C LEU A 168 -2.94 -7.93 -12.68
N LEU A 169 -3.37 -8.86 -11.83
CA LEU A 169 -3.69 -10.22 -12.26
C LEU A 169 -4.93 -10.26 -13.17
N SER A 170 -5.96 -9.47 -12.85
CA SER A 170 -7.15 -9.29 -13.70
C SER A 170 -6.77 -8.72 -15.07
N ARG A 171 -5.94 -7.67 -15.11
CA ARG A 171 -5.43 -7.10 -16.36
C ARG A 171 -4.61 -8.10 -17.17
N ALA A 172 -3.71 -8.82 -16.52
CA ALA A 172 -2.88 -9.82 -17.19
C ALA A 172 -3.72 -10.95 -17.79
N SER A 173 -4.79 -11.37 -17.10
CA SER A 173 -5.77 -12.32 -17.62
C SER A 173 -6.55 -11.76 -18.82
N HIS A 174 -7.00 -10.51 -18.75
CA HIS A 174 -7.71 -9.85 -19.85
C HIS A 174 -6.85 -9.75 -21.13
N HIS A 175 -5.55 -9.51 -20.98
CA HIS A 175 -4.58 -9.53 -22.07
C HIS A 175 -4.09 -10.94 -22.46
N HIS A 176 -4.66 -12.00 -21.89
CA HIS A 176 -4.31 -13.40 -22.17
C HIS A 176 -2.83 -13.72 -21.92
N LEU A 177 -2.17 -12.96 -21.05
CA LEU A 177 -0.77 -13.18 -20.64
C LEU A 177 -0.65 -14.37 -19.68
N ILE A 178 -1.74 -14.73 -19.01
CA ILE A 178 -1.79 -15.76 -17.98
C ILE A 178 -2.92 -16.75 -18.32
N GLY A 179 -2.62 -18.05 -18.30
CA GLY A 179 -3.63 -19.09 -18.51
C GLY A 179 -4.63 -19.18 -17.35
N GLY A 180 -5.87 -19.58 -17.62
CA GLY A 180 -6.95 -19.58 -16.62
C GLY A 180 -6.65 -20.37 -15.33
N LYS A 181 -5.92 -21.49 -15.43
CA LYS A 181 -5.47 -22.25 -14.25
C LYS A 181 -4.50 -21.46 -13.37
N MET A 182 -3.54 -20.78 -14.00
CA MET A 182 -2.54 -19.95 -13.32
C MET A 182 -3.20 -18.70 -12.71
N TYR A 183 -4.17 -18.11 -13.40
CA TYR A 183 -4.99 -17.02 -12.88
C TYR A 183 -5.69 -17.41 -11.56
N LEU A 184 -6.38 -18.55 -11.54
CA LEU A 184 -7.07 -19.03 -10.33
C LEU A 184 -6.09 -19.34 -9.17
N LEU A 185 -4.94 -19.94 -9.48
CA LEU A 185 -3.90 -20.22 -8.47
C LEU A 185 -3.31 -18.94 -7.88
N LEU A 186 -2.95 -17.96 -8.70
CA LEU A 186 -2.38 -16.68 -8.25
C LEU A 186 -3.39 -15.83 -7.49
N LEU A 187 -4.66 -15.85 -7.93
CA LEU A 187 -5.75 -15.14 -7.26
C LEU A 187 -6.02 -15.77 -5.89
N GLY A 188 -6.06 -17.10 -5.81
CA GLY A 188 -6.17 -17.84 -4.56
C GLY A 188 -4.97 -17.60 -3.62
N THR A 189 -3.75 -17.59 -4.16
CA THR A 189 -2.51 -17.33 -3.40
C THR A 189 -2.53 -15.93 -2.80
N THR A 190 -2.95 -14.92 -3.57
CA THR A 190 -3.08 -13.53 -3.12
C THR A 190 -4.13 -13.41 -2.01
N ALA A 191 -5.31 -13.98 -2.22
CA ALA A 191 -6.38 -13.97 -1.22
C ALA A 191 -5.98 -14.67 0.08
N LEU A 192 -5.37 -15.86 -0.01
CA LEU A 192 -4.93 -16.61 1.14
C LEU A 192 -3.79 -15.90 1.88
N SER A 193 -2.88 -15.23 1.17
CA SER A 193 -1.85 -14.36 1.75
C SER A 193 -2.47 -13.21 2.56
N LEU A 194 -3.49 -12.54 2.01
CA LEU A 194 -4.19 -11.47 2.73
C LEU A 194 -4.85 -11.96 4.03
N VAL A 195 -5.53 -13.10 3.98
CA VAL A 195 -6.18 -13.72 5.16
C VAL A 195 -5.14 -14.19 6.18
N THR A 196 -3.98 -14.68 5.74
CA THR A 196 -2.93 -15.20 6.63
C THR A 196 -2.17 -14.06 7.31
N THR A 197 -2.17 -12.85 6.75
CA THR A 197 -1.36 -11.74 7.28
C THR A 197 -1.71 -11.30 8.70
N PRO A 198 -2.97 -11.07 9.10
CA PRO A 198 -3.29 -10.74 10.49
C PRO A 198 -2.85 -11.85 11.47
N LEU A 199 -2.79 -13.12 11.01
CA LEU A 199 -2.21 -14.21 11.81
C LEU A 199 -0.71 -14.03 11.95
N ILE A 200 0.02 -13.76 10.85
CA ILE A 200 1.46 -13.50 10.88
C ILE A 200 1.78 -12.35 11.85
N PHE A 201 1.05 -11.24 11.79
CA PHE A 201 1.22 -10.10 12.71
C PHE A 201 1.07 -10.48 14.18
N LYS A 202 0.12 -11.35 14.52
CA LYS A 202 -0.02 -11.90 15.88
C LYS A 202 1.13 -12.82 16.28
N LEU A 203 1.75 -13.50 15.31
CA LEU A 203 2.90 -14.37 15.56
C LEU A 203 4.24 -13.61 15.67
N ILE A 204 4.37 -12.39 15.13
CA ILE A 204 5.60 -11.57 15.23
C ILE A 204 6.17 -11.49 16.66
N PRO A 205 5.38 -11.12 17.71
CA PRO A 205 5.91 -11.07 19.07
C PRO A 205 6.41 -12.43 19.56
N VAL A 206 5.71 -13.52 19.21
CA VAL A 206 6.10 -14.89 19.59
C VAL A 206 7.40 -15.29 18.90
N VAL A 207 7.52 -15.05 17.59
CA VAL A 207 8.70 -15.40 16.79
C VAL A 207 9.91 -14.57 17.21
N THR A 208 9.73 -13.28 17.51
CA THR A 208 10.82 -12.43 18.01
C THR A 208 11.28 -12.86 19.40
N GLN A 209 10.36 -13.24 20.29
CA GLN A 209 10.68 -13.78 21.60
C GLN A 209 11.40 -15.13 21.51
N LEU A 210 10.99 -16.00 20.58
CA LEU A 210 11.66 -17.27 20.28
C LEU A 210 13.07 -17.04 19.69
N GLY A 211 13.22 -16.04 18.82
CA GLY A 211 14.51 -15.68 18.21
C GLY A 211 15.49 -15.05 19.21
N ILE A 212 14.99 -14.31 20.21
CA ILE A 212 15.80 -13.83 21.34
C ILE A 212 16.26 -15.03 22.19
N LEU A 213 15.39 -16.00 22.41
CA LEU A 213 15.68 -17.22 23.18
C LEU A 213 16.69 -18.13 22.45
N MET A 214 16.61 -18.23 21.12
CA MET A 214 17.60 -18.92 20.28
C MET A 214 18.88 -18.10 20.00
N ARG A 215 19.10 -16.96 20.69
CA ARG A 215 20.30 -16.10 20.54
C ARG A 215 20.53 -15.55 19.12
N TRP A 216 19.53 -15.58 18.24
CA TRP A 216 19.61 -15.03 16.88
C TRP A 216 19.64 -13.51 16.84
N PHE A 217 19.17 -12.85 17.91
CA PHE A 217 19.19 -11.41 18.07
C PHE A 217 20.09 -11.03 19.24
N PRO A 218 21.09 -10.16 19.05
CA PRO A 218 21.77 -9.52 20.17
C PRO A 218 20.74 -8.79 21.03
N SER A 219 20.83 -8.91 22.34
CA SER A 219 20.05 -8.09 23.28
C SER A 219 20.43 -6.63 23.05
N GLU A 220 19.57 -5.86 22.39
CA GLU A 220 19.69 -4.40 22.38
C GLU A 220 19.29 -3.88 23.78
N SER A 221 20.20 -4.01 24.74
CA SER A 221 20.14 -3.37 26.04
C SER A 221 20.79 -1.99 25.98
N GLY A 222 20.36 -1.09 25.08
CA GLY A 222 21.09 0.17 24.93
C GLY A 222 20.53 1.25 23.99
N VAL A 223 19.22 1.55 23.99
CA VAL A 223 18.72 2.82 23.40
C VAL A 223 17.63 3.50 24.28
N GLN A 224 17.39 3.04 25.52
CA GLN A 224 16.32 3.62 26.37
C GLN A 224 16.79 4.58 27.46
N ASN A 225 18.08 4.93 27.56
CA ASN A 225 18.62 5.61 28.76
C ASN A 225 19.52 6.83 28.50
N GLU A 226 19.21 7.64 27.48
CA GLU A 226 19.77 9.00 27.40
C GLU A 226 18.67 10.05 27.20
N LEU A 227 17.80 10.19 28.21
CA LEU A 227 17.34 11.53 28.57
C LEU A 227 18.42 12.10 29.50
N PRO A 228 19.08 13.23 29.15
CA PRO A 228 20.13 13.78 29.97
C PRO A 228 19.59 14.05 31.38
N LEU A 229 20.32 13.59 32.39
CA LEU A 229 20.03 13.77 33.83
C LEU A 229 19.72 15.22 34.23
N GLN A 230 20.09 16.17 33.37
CA GLN A 230 19.80 17.59 33.48
C GLN A 230 18.30 17.91 33.38
N GLU A 231 17.54 17.24 32.51
CA GLU A 231 16.10 17.50 32.31
C GLU A 231 15.25 16.99 33.48
N LYS A 232 15.65 15.86 34.09
CA LYS A 232 15.01 15.34 35.30
C LYS A 232 15.26 16.23 36.52
N ALA A 233 16.46 16.81 36.64
CA ALA A 233 16.77 17.75 37.72
C ALA A 233 15.96 19.06 37.57
N THR A 234 15.83 19.59 36.34
CA THR A 234 15.02 20.79 36.08
C THR A 234 13.53 20.56 36.35
N MET A 235 12.99 19.40 35.98
CA MET A 235 11.58 19.07 36.23
C MET A 235 11.27 18.90 37.73
N LEU A 236 12.20 18.34 38.52
CA LEU A 236 12.05 18.21 39.97
C LEU A 236 12.13 19.57 40.69
N ASP A 237 12.99 20.47 40.23
CA ASP A 237 13.14 21.81 40.81
C ASP A 237 11.93 22.72 40.49
N VAL A 238 11.32 22.55 39.30
CA VAL A 238 10.07 23.23 38.93
C VAL A 238 8.89 22.73 39.77
N TYR A 239 8.78 21.42 39.99
CA TYR A 239 7.70 20.84 40.81
C TYR A 239 7.78 21.28 42.27
N ASN A 240 8.99 21.37 42.84
CA ASN A 240 9.19 21.76 44.24
C ASN A 240 9.02 23.26 44.51
N ARG A 241 8.98 24.11 43.47
CA ARG A 241 8.62 25.55 43.61
C ARG A 241 7.12 25.83 43.51
N THR A 242 6.34 24.86 43.05
CA THR A 242 4.88 25.00 42.87
C THR A 242 4.05 24.45 44.05
N LEU A 243 4.71 23.90 45.06
CA LEU A 243 4.14 23.55 46.38
C LEU A 243 4.68 24.51 47.44
#